data_AF-A0A961CVK5-F1
#
_entry.id   AF-A0A961CVK5-F1
#
_cell.length_a   1.000
_cell.length_b   1.000
_cell.length_c   1.000
_cell.angle_alpha   90.00
_cell.angle_beta   90.00
_cell.angle_gamma   90.00
#
_symmetry.space_group_name_H-M   'P 1'
#
loop_
_entity.id
_entity.type
_entity.pdbx_description
1 polymer ?
#
loop_
_entity_poly.entity_id
_entity_poly.type
_entity_poly.pdbx_seq_one_letter_code
_entity_poly.pdbx_strand_id
1 'polypeptide(L)' 'MNALVGTKVSIVTPRPQTTRHRILGLVNLPEAQIAFVDTPGLHEGGRRALNQALNRTAASALHDADVVLLVLEALRWERE' A
#
# COMPACT_ATOMS: atom_id res chain seq x y z
N MET A 1 3.90 -5.50 -4.15
CA MET A 1 5.12 -4.66 -4.03
C MET A 1 6.42 -5.45 -4.16
N ASN A 2 6.75 -6.40 -3.29
CA ASN A 2 8.03 -7.15 -3.34
C ASN A 2 8.41 -7.69 -4.73
N ALA A 3 7.43 -8.21 -5.48
CA ALA A 3 7.65 -8.67 -6.85
C ALA A 3 8.08 -7.55 -7.82
N LEU A 4 7.53 -6.34 -7.67
CA LEU A 4 7.90 -5.17 -8.47
C LEU A 4 9.30 -4.64 -8.11
N VAL A 5 9.68 -4.76 -6.84
CA VAL A 5 10.99 -4.32 -6.34
C VAL A 5 12.09 -5.37 -6.60
N GLY A 6 11.71 -6.62 -6.86
CA GLY A 6 12.66 -7.72 -7.09
C GLY A 6 13.34 -8.26 -5.82
N THR A 7 13.03 -7.69 -4.65
CA THR A 7 13.49 -8.18 -3.36
C THR A 7 12.42 -8.01 -2.28
N LYS A 8 12.59 -8.73 -1.17
CA LYS A 8 11.65 -8.70 -0.05
C LYS A 8 11.91 -7.46 0.82
N VAL A 9 11.14 -6.40 0.59
CA VAL A 9 11.24 -5.12 1.33
C VAL A 9 10.04 -4.92 2.27
N SER A 10 8.85 -5.39 1.87
CA SER A 10 7.61 -5.27 2.66
C SER A 10 7.24 -6.58 3.36
N ILE A 11 6.60 -6.45 4.53
CA ILE A 11 6.09 -7.57 5.33
C ILE A 11 4.90 -8.19 4.61
N VAL A 12 4.87 -9.53 4.49
CA VAL A 12 3.77 -10.29 3.88
C VAL A 12 3.22 -11.29 4.87
N THR A 13 1.90 -11.35 5.02
CA THR A 13 1.19 -12.32 5.86
C THR A 13 -0.29 -12.35 5.48
N PRO A 14 -0.99 -13.48 5.67
CA PRO A 14 -2.44 -13.57 5.45
C PRO A 14 -3.27 -12.77 6.45
N ARG A 15 -2.67 -12.21 7.52
CA ARG A 15 -3.39 -11.35 8.46
C ARG A 15 -3.56 -9.94 7.88
N PRO A 16 -4.78 -9.36 7.92
CA PRO A 16 -5.00 -7.98 7.50
C PRO A 16 -4.22 -6.99 8.39
N GLN A 17 -4.01 -5.77 7.87
CA GLN A 17 -3.43 -4.63 8.60
C GLN A 17 -1.97 -4.80 9.04
N THR A 18 -1.13 -5.32 8.15
CA THR A 18 0.27 -5.64 8.44
C THR A 18 1.29 -4.58 8.02
N THR A 19 0.91 -3.67 7.11
CA THR A 19 1.67 -2.43 6.87
C THR A 19 1.09 -1.31 7.73
N ARG A 20 1.80 -0.94 8.80
CA ARG A 20 1.42 0.15 9.73
C ARG A 20 2.25 1.42 9.54
N HIS A 21 3.42 1.30 8.94
CA HIS A 21 4.32 2.39 8.60
C HIS A 21 4.56 2.37 7.08
N ARG A 22 4.76 3.54 6.48
CA ARG A 22 5.05 3.70 5.05
C ARG A 22 6.38 3.01 4.74
N ILE A 23 6.37 1.94 3.94
CA ILE A 23 7.59 1.28 3.46
C ILE A 23 7.84 1.74 2.03
N LEU A 24 9.06 2.20 1.77
CA LEU A 24 9.51 2.63 0.45
C LEU A 24 10.32 1.51 -0.21
N GLY A 25 9.95 1.14 -1.44
CA GLY A 25 10.70 0.22 -2.29
C GLY A 25 11.23 0.98 -3.49
N LEU A 26 12.55 1.05 -3.62
CA LEU A 26 13.18 1.78 -4.72
C LEU A 26 13.58 0.80 -5.83
N VAL A 27 13.18 1.12 -7.06
CA VAL A 27 13.64 0.44 -8.27
C VAL A 27 14.40 1.42 -9.13
N ASN A 28 15.68 1.14 -9.37
CA ASN A 28 16.53 1.93 -10.25
C ASN A 28 16.48 1.34 -11.66
N LEU A 29 16.19 2.20 -12.64
CA LEU A 29 16.28 1.93 -14.06
C LEU A 29 17.42 2.77 -14.65
N PRO A 30 17.93 2.45 -15.85
CA PRO A 30 19.06 3.19 -16.44
C PRO A 30 18.83 4.71 -16.55
N GLU A 31 17.58 5.14 -16.74
CA GLU A 31 17.22 6.55 -16.96
C GLU A 31 16.15 7.07 -15.97
N ALA A 32 15.79 6.28 -14.95
CA ALA A 32 14.72 6.64 -14.03
C ALA A 32 14.88 5.93 -12.68
N GLN A 33 14.17 6.43 -11.67
CA GLN A 33 14.00 5.75 -10.40
C GLN A 33 12.52 5.75 -10.04
N ILE A 34 12.02 4.61 -9.60
CA ILE A 34 10.64 4.44 -9.16
C ILE A 34 10.63 4.19 -7.67
N ALA A 35 9.86 4.98 -6.94
CA ALA A 35 9.65 4.83 -5.51
C ALA A 35 8.26 4.25 -5.24
N PHE A 36 8.20 2.93 -5.01
CA PHE A 36 6.96 2.25 -4.62
C PHE A 36 6.67 2.53 -3.15
N VAL A 37 5.48 3.06 -2.89
CA VAL A 37 4.98 3.30 -1.54
C VAL A 37 3.96 2.22 -1.20
N ASP A 38 4.23 1.45 -0.14
CA ASP A 38 3.22 0.55 0.42
C ASP A 38 2.26 1.34 1.31
N THR A 39 0.96 1.23 1.04
CA THR A 39 -0.08 1.87 1.84
C THR A 39 -0.87 0.82 2.63
N PRO A 40 -1.34 1.12 3.85
CA PRO A 40 -2.34 0.28 4.51
C PRO A 40 -3.57 0.12 3.61
N GLY A 41 -4.22 -1.05 3.65
CA GLY A 41 -5.52 -1.22 2.99
C GLY A 41 -6.54 -0.23 3.56
N LEU A 42 -7.31 0.42 2.68
CA LEU A 42 -8.42 1.28 3.08
C LEU A 42 -9.51 0.40 3.69
N HIS A 43 -9.92 0.71 4.93
CA HIS A 43 -11.01 0.00 5.59
C HIS A 43 -12.14 0.97 5.97
N GLU A 44 -13.39 0.65 5.61
CA GLU A 44 -14.56 1.49 5.96
C GLU A 44 -15.03 1.29 7.42
N GLY A 45 -14.82 0.10 7.99
CA GLY A 45 -15.51 -0.37 9.20
C GLY A 45 -14.95 0.02 10.59
N GLY A 46 -14.23 1.14 10.74
CA GLY A 46 -13.36 1.34 11.92
C GLY A 46 -13.59 2.55 12.82
N ARG A 47 -14.50 2.53 13.79
CA ARG A 47 -14.58 3.57 14.87
C ARG A 47 -13.35 3.62 15.80
N ARG A 48 -12.36 2.74 15.61
CA ARG A 48 -11.14 2.66 16.43
C ARG A 48 -10.08 3.64 15.90
N ALA A 49 -9.42 4.35 16.81
CA ALA A 49 -8.40 5.36 16.48
C ALA A 49 -7.29 4.85 15.53
N LEU A 50 -6.94 3.56 15.63
CA LEU A 50 -5.98 2.91 14.73
C LEU A 50 -6.44 2.94 13.25
N ASN A 51 -7.71 2.62 12.98
CA ASN A 51 -8.22 2.60 11.60
C ASN A 51 -8.25 4.01 11.00
N GLN A 52 -8.60 5.02 11.81
CA GLN A 52 -8.53 6.41 11.37
C GLN A 52 -7.10 6.86 11.04
N ALA A 53 -6.11 6.44 11.84
CA ALA A 53 -4.71 6.74 11.57
C ALA A 53 -4.22 6.05 10.29
N LEU A 54 -4.58 4.78 10.08
CA LEU A 54 -4.22 4.03 8.88
C LEU A 54 -4.85 4.63 7.61
N ASN A 55 -6.13 5.02 7.67
CA ASN A 55 -6.82 5.67 6.55
C ASN A 55 -6.20 7.05 6.25
N ARG A 56 -5.80 7.82 7.25
CA ARG A 56 -5.07 9.08 7.03
C ARG A 56 -3.72 8.85 6.34
N THR A 57 -2.96 7.85 6.76
CA THR A 57 -1.69 7.49 6.12
C THR A 57 -1.89 7.06 4.66
N ALA A 58 -2.92 6.25 4.38
CA ALA A 58 -3.25 5.85 3.02
C ALA A 58 -3.68 7.04 2.16
N ALA A 59 -4.54 7.93 2.67
CA ALA A 59 -4.99 9.13 1.96
C ALA A 59 -3.84 10.10 1.65
N SER A 60 -2.94 10.35 2.62
CA SER A 60 -1.74 11.15 2.39
C SER A 60 -0.85 10.52 1.32
N ALA A 61 -0.72 9.19 1.34
CA ALA A 61 0.13 8.51 0.37
C ALA A 61 -0.43 8.57 -1.06
N LEU A 62 -1.75 8.56 -1.21
CA LEU A 62 -2.42 8.76 -2.49
C LEU A 62 -2.23 10.19 -3.01
N HIS A 63 -2.25 11.20 -2.13
CA HIS A 63 -2.05 12.59 -2.52
C HIS A 63 -0.63 12.87 -3.04
N ASP A 64 0.38 12.24 -2.43
CA ASP A 64 1.79 12.46 -2.81
C ASP A 64 2.22 11.66 -4.05
N ALA A 65 1.39 10.73 -4.53
CA ALA A 65 1.78 9.79 -5.58
C ALA A 65 1.55 10.37 -6.98
N ASP A 66 2.56 10.27 -7.85
CA ASP A 66 2.42 10.59 -9.27
C ASP A 66 1.49 9.61 -10.01
N VAL A 67 1.48 8.34 -9.57
CA VAL A 67 0.69 7.25 -10.15
C VAL A 67 0.15 6.33 -9.06
N VAL A 68 -1.13 5.94 -9.18
CA VAL A 68 -1.80 5.03 -8.25
C VAL A 68 -2.03 3.65 -8.90
N LEU A 69 -1.63 2.59 -8.21
CA LEU A 69 -1.82 1.20 -8.61
C LEU A 69 -2.92 0.57 -7.75
N LEU A 70 -4.15 0.47 -8.29
CA LEU A 70 -5.23 -0.27 -7.64
C LEU A 70 -5.09 -1.76 -7.95
N VAL A 71 -4.88 -2.58 -6.91
CA VAL A 71 -4.77 -4.03 -7.04
C VAL A 71 -6.06 -4.67 -6.53
N LEU A 72 -6.66 -5.52 -7.36
CA LEU A 72 -7.92 -6.21 -7.08
C LEU A 72 -7.75 -7.72 -7.27
N GLU A 73 -8.56 -8.50 -6.57
CA GLU A 73 -8.72 -9.92 -6.84
C GLU A 73 -9.60 -10.10 -8.08
N ALA A 74 -9.11 -10.88 -9.07
CA ALA A 74 -9.85 -11.10 -10.30
C ALA A 74 -11.19 -11.78 -10.00
N LEU A 75 -12.25 -11.34 -10.68
CA LEU A 75 -13.63 -11.86 -10.56
C LEU A 75 -14.30 -11.63 -9.19
N ARG A 76 -13.66 -10.90 -8.26
CA ARG A 76 -14.22 -10.62 -6.94
C ARG A 76 -14.35 -9.12 -6.72
N TRP A 77 -15.59 -8.68 -6.49
CA TRP A 77 -15.90 -7.31 -6.09
C TRP A 77 -16.92 -7.34 -4.96
N GLU A 78 -16.42 -7.25 -3.73
CA GLU A 78 -17.22 -7.20 -2.52
C GLU A 78 -17.25 -5.77 -2.01
N ARG A 79 -18.41 -5.33 -1.48
CA ARG A 79 -18.44 -4.14 -0.63
C ARG A 79 -17.92 -4.56 0.73
N GLU A 80 -16.90 -3.85 1.21
CA GLU A 80 -16.40 -4.01 2.57
C GLU A 80 -17.45 -3.60 3.62
#